data_AF-A0A853IHT5-F1
#
_entry.id   AF-A0A853IHT5-F1
#
_cell.length_a   1.000
_cell.length_b   1.000
_cell.length_c   1.000
_cell.angle_alpha   90.00
_cell.angle_beta   90.00
_cell.angle_gamma   90.00
#
_symmetry.space_group_name_H-M   'P 1'
#
loop_
_entity.id
_entity.type
_entity.pdbx_description
1 polymer ?
#
loop_
_entity_poly.entity_id
_entity_poly.type
_entity_poly.pdbx_seq_one_letter_code
_entity_poly.pdbx_strand_id
1 'polypeptide(L)'
;MSFDHKAYILDYEGFSKELKPLIEQGLLNDNYSHIRQFILNNKSLIKDPYEGMSLSEDWEDMIETRDAHQYGDFALTKFYDPSQSHGFGDGWEEAQDILLDEDDCPYAPVLGDMLGAEDNFFDPGQMGSYFKSPDSVNKLFSFLSSLLAERPELQELFQSYFELVEQASRERKGLYITF
;
A
#
# COMPACT_ATOMS: atom_id res chain seq x y z
N MET A 1 -18.82 10.06 5.52
CA MET A 1 -17.43 10.41 5.21
C MET A 1 -16.87 9.16 4.57
N SER A 2 -16.49 9.25 3.31
CA SER A 2 -15.75 8.16 2.67
C SER A 2 -14.30 8.27 3.13
N PHE A 3 -13.59 7.15 3.23
CA PHE A 3 -12.15 7.14 3.44
C PHE A 3 -11.47 7.45 2.10
N ASP A 4 -10.42 8.28 2.11
CA ASP A 4 -9.70 8.69 0.91
C ASP A 4 -8.77 7.57 0.45
N HIS A 5 -9.21 6.72 -0.48
CA HIS A 5 -8.42 5.58 -0.91
C HIS A 5 -7.13 6.02 -1.62
N LYS A 6 -5.98 5.63 -1.06
CA LYS A 6 -4.64 5.90 -1.56
C LYS A 6 -3.99 4.61 -2.05
N ALA A 7 -3.25 4.72 -3.15
CA ALA A 7 -2.48 3.61 -3.69
C ALA A 7 -1.15 4.10 -4.24
N TYR A 8 -0.11 3.32 -3.99
CA TYR A 8 1.27 3.67 -4.30
C TYR A 8 1.97 2.51 -4.98
N ILE A 9 2.89 2.81 -5.91
CA ILE A 9 3.83 1.83 -6.42
C ILE A 9 4.77 1.42 -5.29
N LEU A 10 4.87 0.11 -5.07
CA LEU A 10 5.70 -0.48 -4.01
C LEU A 10 6.84 -1.30 -4.61
N ASP A 11 8.07 -1.04 -4.17
CA ASP A 11 9.19 -1.99 -4.32
C ASP A 11 8.91 -3.24 -3.46
N TYR A 12 8.07 -4.12 -4.01
CA TYR A 12 7.56 -5.29 -3.32
C TYR A 12 8.66 -6.30 -3.00
N GLU A 13 9.67 -6.43 -3.86
CA GLU A 13 10.79 -7.35 -3.64
C GLU A 13 11.65 -6.87 -2.47
N GLY A 14 12.06 -5.60 -2.47
CA GLY A 14 12.79 -4.99 -1.36
C GLY A 14 12.00 -5.08 -0.06
N PHE A 15 10.73 -4.68 -0.09
CA PHE A 15 9.83 -4.75 1.05
C PHE A 15 9.73 -6.18 1.61
N SER A 16 9.44 -7.15 0.75
CA SER A 16 9.24 -8.56 1.15
C SER A 16 10.50 -9.18 1.76
N LYS A 17 11.68 -8.76 1.29
CA LYS A 17 12.96 -9.29 1.74
C LYS A 17 13.44 -8.64 3.03
N GLU A 18 13.25 -7.33 3.17
CA GLU A 18 13.91 -6.56 4.22
C GLU A 18 13.00 -6.19 5.38
N LEU A 19 11.78 -5.72 5.10
CA LEU A 19 10.90 -5.12 6.12
C LEU A 19 9.76 -6.04 6.52
N LYS A 20 9.12 -6.71 5.56
CA LYS A 20 7.97 -7.60 5.79
C LYS A 20 8.23 -8.60 6.94
N PRO A 21 9.36 -9.33 7.00
CA PRO A 21 9.60 -10.28 8.09
C PRO A 21 9.77 -9.59 9.46
N LEU A 22 10.25 -8.35 9.48
CA LEU A 22 10.42 -7.58 10.72
C LEU A 22 9.08 -7.12 11.26
N ILE A 23 8.16 -6.69 10.38
CA ILE A 23 6.79 -6.34 10.77
C ILE A 23 6.06 -7.57 11.29
N GLU A 24 6.09 -8.70 10.56
CA GLU A 24 5.43 -9.94 10.99
C GLU A 24 5.95 -10.43 12.35
N GLN A 25 7.27 -10.36 12.58
CA GLN A 25 7.86 -10.70 13.88
C GLN A 25 7.49 -9.69 14.98
N GLY A 26 7.40 -8.41 14.63
CA GLY A 26 7.02 -7.34 15.54
C GLY A 26 5.58 -7.47 16.01
N LEU A 27 4.65 -7.79 15.10
CA LEU A 27 3.25 -8.09 15.41
C LEU A 27 3.14 -9.33 16.29
N LEU A 28 3.85 -10.42 15.95
CA LEU A 28 3.75 -11.69 16.68
C LEU A 28 4.24 -11.60 18.13
N ASN A 29 5.32 -10.84 18.37
CA ASN A 29 6.01 -10.81 19.66
C ASN A 29 5.84 -9.49 20.42
N ASP A 30 5.02 -8.57 19.91
CA ASP A 30 4.88 -7.21 20.43
C ASP A 30 6.25 -6.51 20.62
N ASN A 31 7.11 -6.64 19.61
CA ASN A 31 8.50 -6.16 19.66
C ASN A 31 8.93 -5.43 18.39
N TYR A 32 8.87 -4.10 18.43
CA TYR A 32 9.20 -3.20 17.33
C TYR A 32 10.69 -2.83 17.24
N SER A 33 11.55 -3.32 18.15
CA SER A 33 12.95 -2.89 18.23
C SER A 33 13.74 -3.12 16.95
N HIS A 34 13.46 -4.22 16.23
CA HIS A 34 14.08 -4.52 14.95
C HIS A 34 13.62 -3.57 13.83
N ILE A 35 12.35 -3.15 13.85
CA ILE A 35 11.80 -2.16 12.89
C ILE A 35 12.41 -0.78 13.16
N ARG A 36 12.50 -0.38 14.43
CA ARG A 36 13.18 0.86 14.82
C ARG A 36 14.65 0.87 14.38
N GLN A 37 15.38 -0.23 14.60
CA GLN A 37 16.78 -0.32 14.16
C GLN A 37 16.89 -0.27 12.63
N PHE A 38 15.93 -0.87 11.91
CA PHE A 38 15.84 -0.76 10.46
C PHE A 38 15.69 0.70 10.02
N ILE A 39 14.83 1.48 10.68
CA ILE A 39 14.67 2.91 10.38
C ILE A 39 15.98 3.66 10.59
N LEU A 40 16.64 3.48 11.73
CA LEU A 40 17.91 4.16 12.02
C LEU A 40 18.99 3.85 11.00
N ASN A 41 19.07 2.60 10.53
CA ASN A 41 20.05 2.18 9.52
C ASN A 41 19.73 2.70 8.11
N ASN A 42 18.48 3.04 7.84
CA ASN A 42 18.00 3.48 6.52
C ASN A 42 17.46 4.91 6.53
N LYS A 43 17.78 5.71 7.55
CA LYS A 43 17.16 7.01 7.82
C LYS A 43 17.14 7.94 6.60
N SER A 44 18.23 7.98 5.82
CA SER A 44 18.34 8.84 4.64
C SER A 44 17.45 8.43 3.46
N LEU A 45 16.90 7.21 3.47
CA LEU A 45 16.01 6.67 2.44
C LEU A 45 14.54 6.67 2.88
N ILE A 46 14.28 6.91 4.17
CA ILE A 46 12.95 6.92 4.76
C ILE A 46 12.41 8.34 4.73
N LYS A 47 11.13 8.44 4.43
CA LYS A 47 10.36 9.67 4.43
C LYS A 47 9.38 9.67 5.59
N ASP A 48 8.93 10.86 5.94
CA ASP A 48 7.75 11.05 6.74
C ASP A 48 6.52 10.53 5.97
N PRO A 49 5.71 9.60 6.54
CA PRO A 49 4.55 9.05 5.86
C PRO A 49 3.40 10.08 5.68
N TYR A 50 3.38 11.15 6.49
CA TYR A 50 2.36 12.19 6.47
C TYR A 50 2.74 13.37 5.58
N GLU A 51 4.01 13.78 5.61
CA GLU A 51 4.49 14.93 4.83
C GLU A 51 5.18 14.54 3.51
N GLY A 52 5.62 13.29 3.38
CA GLY A 52 6.42 12.82 2.23
C GLY A 52 7.82 13.43 2.15
N MET A 53 8.24 14.16 3.18
CA MET A 53 9.56 14.80 3.28
C MET A 53 10.59 13.88 3.92
N SER A 54 11.87 14.23 3.82
CA SER A 54 12.92 13.49 4.52
C SER A 54 12.68 13.48 6.02
N LEU A 55 12.96 12.34 6.64
CA LEU A 55 12.78 12.15 8.07
C LEU A 55 13.64 13.11 8.91
N SER A 56 13.05 13.81 9.86
CA SER A 56 13.74 14.77 10.73
C SER A 56 14.66 14.10 11.76
N GLU A 57 15.39 14.89 12.57
CA GLU A 57 16.19 14.35 13.68
C GLU A 57 15.34 13.87 14.86
N ASP A 58 14.21 14.53 15.07
CA ASP A 58 13.22 14.31 16.13
C ASP A 58 12.02 13.48 15.68
N TRP A 59 12.12 12.78 14.55
CA TRP A 59 11.01 12.03 13.97
C TRP A 59 10.34 11.03 14.92
N GLU A 60 11.13 10.48 15.86
CA GLU A 60 10.64 9.50 16.82
C GLU A 60 9.68 10.14 17.84
N ASP A 61 9.68 11.47 17.99
CA ASP A 61 8.71 12.18 18.83
C ASP A 61 7.28 12.12 18.25
N MET A 62 7.12 11.77 16.96
CA MET A 62 5.83 11.50 16.33
C MET A 62 5.29 10.10 16.64
N ILE A 63 6.10 9.22 17.24
CA ILE A 63 5.69 7.86 17.59
C ILE A 63 5.07 7.88 18.99
N GLU A 64 3.73 7.78 19.03
CA GLU A 64 2.94 7.83 20.26
C GLU A 64 2.82 6.46 20.95
N THR A 65 2.40 5.43 20.21
CA THR A 65 2.08 4.10 20.77
C THR A 65 3.32 3.22 20.88
N ARG A 66 4.35 3.51 20.08
CA ARG A 66 5.60 2.76 20.03
C ARG A 66 5.35 1.27 19.81
N ASP A 67 4.66 0.94 18.72
CA ASP A 67 4.33 -0.43 18.34
C ASP A 67 4.81 -0.76 16.92
N ALA A 68 4.61 -2.00 16.48
CA ALA A 68 4.99 -2.43 15.14
C ALA A 68 4.22 -1.68 14.03
N HIS A 69 3.06 -1.11 14.33
CA HIS A 69 2.23 -0.38 13.37
C HIS A 69 2.86 0.96 13.04
N GLN A 70 3.09 1.81 14.05
CA GLN A 70 3.67 3.14 13.84
C GLN A 70 5.09 3.08 13.30
N TYR A 71 5.97 2.24 13.88
CA TYR A 71 7.32 2.10 13.31
C TYR A 71 7.30 1.46 11.92
N GLY A 72 6.38 0.53 11.66
CA GLY A 72 6.22 -0.06 10.34
C GLY A 72 5.80 0.96 9.28
N ASP A 73 4.92 1.90 9.63
CA ASP A 73 4.45 2.97 8.75
C ASP A 73 5.60 3.82 8.21
N PHE A 74 6.45 4.31 9.12
CA PHE A 74 7.66 5.05 8.78
C PHE A 74 8.62 4.20 7.94
N ALA A 75 8.89 2.96 8.36
CA ALA A 75 9.83 2.09 7.66
C ALA A 75 9.38 1.77 6.22
N LEU A 76 8.07 1.68 5.99
CA LEU A 76 7.49 1.32 4.70
C LEU A 76 7.77 2.37 3.62
N THR A 77 7.90 3.66 3.99
CA THR A 77 8.21 4.76 3.06
C THR A 77 9.58 4.63 2.36
N LYS A 78 10.44 3.71 2.81
CA LYS A 78 11.64 3.32 2.04
C LYS A 78 11.27 2.70 0.67
N PHE A 79 10.12 2.04 0.60
CA PHE A 79 9.72 1.19 -0.54
C PHE A 79 8.63 1.79 -1.43
N TYR A 80 8.03 2.91 -1.04
CA TYR A 80 7.08 3.66 -1.85
C TYR A 80 7.28 5.16 -1.63
N ASP A 81 6.76 6.00 -2.52
CA ASP A 81 6.80 7.46 -2.35
C ASP A 81 5.46 7.99 -1.82
N PRO A 82 5.38 8.50 -0.57
CA PRO A 82 4.14 9.02 0.00
C PRO A 82 3.54 10.21 -0.78
N SER A 83 4.36 10.90 -1.59
CA SER A 83 3.90 12.02 -2.42
C SER A 83 3.28 11.62 -3.76
N GLN A 84 3.24 10.33 -4.09
CA GLN A 84 2.79 9.79 -5.38
C GLN A 84 1.58 8.86 -5.21
N SER A 85 0.53 9.33 -4.54
CA SER A 85 -0.74 8.57 -4.42
C SER A 85 -1.55 8.67 -5.71
N HIS A 86 -2.03 7.53 -6.20
CA HIS A 86 -2.91 7.41 -7.36
C HIS A 86 -4.07 6.44 -7.11
N GLY A 87 -4.60 6.46 -5.89
CA GLY A 87 -5.80 5.69 -5.55
C GLY A 87 -7.08 6.27 -6.18
N PHE A 88 -8.21 5.63 -5.89
CA PHE A 88 -9.54 6.09 -6.32
C PHE A 88 -10.08 7.29 -5.51
N GLY A 89 -9.39 7.69 -4.44
CA GLY A 89 -9.87 8.72 -3.52
C GLY A 89 -11.27 8.39 -2.99
N ASP A 90 -12.17 9.38 -2.96
CA ASP A 90 -13.55 9.20 -2.51
C ASP A 90 -14.39 8.23 -3.38
N GLY A 91 -13.98 7.99 -4.64
CA GLY A 91 -14.71 7.15 -5.60
C GLY A 91 -14.46 5.64 -5.46
N TRP A 92 -13.71 5.22 -4.44
CA TRP A 92 -13.25 3.84 -4.31
C TRP A 92 -14.36 2.83 -4.04
N GLU A 93 -15.40 3.21 -3.30
CA GLU A 93 -16.56 2.33 -3.02
C GLU A 93 -17.31 2.03 -4.33
N GLU A 94 -17.58 3.07 -5.13
CA GLU A 94 -18.21 2.92 -6.45
C GLU A 94 -17.35 2.07 -7.39
N ALA A 95 -16.05 2.33 -7.44
CA ALA A 95 -15.13 1.52 -8.24
C ALA A 95 -15.15 0.05 -7.79
N GLN A 96 -15.12 -0.22 -6.48
CA GLN A 96 -15.16 -1.57 -5.95
C GLN A 96 -16.46 -2.29 -6.31
N ASP A 97 -17.61 -1.65 -6.13
CA ASP A 97 -18.91 -2.23 -6.48
C ASP A 97 -18.98 -2.58 -7.97
N ILE A 98 -18.53 -1.67 -8.84
CA ILE A 98 -18.45 -1.92 -10.29
C ILE A 98 -17.57 -3.13 -10.59
N LEU A 99 -16.37 -3.21 -10.00
CA LEU A 99 -15.46 -4.31 -10.28
C LEU A 99 -16.00 -5.66 -9.78
N LEU A 100 -16.67 -5.70 -8.63
CA LEU A 100 -17.21 -6.92 -8.05
C LEU A 100 -18.42 -7.48 -8.83
N ASP A 101 -19.08 -6.65 -9.62
CA ASP A 101 -20.18 -7.06 -10.52
C ASP A 101 -19.68 -7.70 -11.82
N GLU A 102 -18.39 -7.56 -12.16
CA GLU A 102 -17.81 -8.11 -13.39
C GLU A 102 -17.42 -9.59 -13.23
N ASP A 103 -17.66 -10.37 -14.29
CA ASP A 103 -17.20 -11.75 -14.38
C ASP A 103 -15.67 -11.81 -14.33
N ASP A 104 -15.11 -12.88 -13.74
CA ASP A 104 -13.67 -13.10 -13.59
C ASP A 104 -12.91 -12.01 -12.81
N CYS A 105 -13.62 -11.17 -12.05
CA CYS A 105 -13.02 -10.16 -11.18
C CYS A 105 -11.95 -10.77 -10.25
N PRO A 106 -10.72 -10.21 -10.22
CA PRO A 106 -9.66 -10.72 -9.37
C PRO A 106 -9.99 -10.50 -7.89
N TYR A 107 -9.50 -11.39 -7.03
CA TYR A 107 -9.65 -11.25 -5.58
C TYR A 107 -9.17 -9.88 -5.08
N ALA A 108 -10.01 -9.24 -4.26
CA ALA A 108 -9.78 -7.94 -3.63
C ALA A 108 -9.23 -6.89 -4.63
N PRO A 109 -9.99 -6.53 -5.68
CA PRO A 109 -9.45 -5.83 -6.84
C PRO A 109 -8.90 -4.44 -6.50
N VAL A 110 -9.55 -3.73 -5.57
CA VAL A 110 -9.16 -2.38 -5.10
C VAL A 110 -8.10 -2.46 -3.99
N LEU A 111 -8.33 -3.29 -2.97
CA LEU A 111 -7.50 -3.34 -1.74
C LEU A 111 -6.26 -4.24 -1.87
N GLY A 112 -6.42 -5.55 -1.91
CA GLY A 112 -5.32 -6.52 -1.89
C GLY A 112 -5.25 -7.33 -0.58
N ASP A 113 -4.06 -7.82 -0.26
CA ASP A 113 -3.83 -8.75 0.85
C ASP A 113 -3.38 -8.01 2.12
N MET A 114 -3.90 -8.43 3.27
CA MET A 114 -3.41 -7.97 4.58
C MET A 114 -2.06 -8.61 4.91
N LEU A 115 -1.26 -7.90 5.70
CA LEU A 115 0.01 -8.41 6.22
C LEU A 115 -0.15 -8.87 7.67
N GLY A 116 -0.04 -10.18 7.94
CA GLY A 116 -0.16 -10.73 9.29
C GLY A 116 -1.31 -11.71 9.41
N ALA A 117 -1.74 -12.00 10.64
CA ALA A 117 -2.88 -12.88 10.91
C ALA A 117 -4.19 -12.08 10.94
N GLU A 118 -5.34 -12.73 10.72
CA GLU A 118 -6.66 -12.06 10.69
C GLU A 118 -6.97 -11.27 11.98
N ASP A 119 -6.46 -11.71 13.12
CA ASP A 119 -6.64 -11.09 14.44
C ASP A 119 -5.47 -10.18 14.86
N ASN A 120 -4.39 -10.16 14.07
CA ASN A 120 -3.18 -9.38 14.35
C ASN A 120 -2.44 -9.09 13.02
N PHE A 121 -3.00 -8.16 12.25
CA PHE A 121 -2.44 -7.70 10.99
C PHE A 121 -1.89 -6.28 11.11
N PHE A 122 -0.94 -5.97 10.25
CA PHE A 122 -0.35 -4.66 10.12
C PHE A 122 -1.41 -3.67 9.64
N ASP A 123 -1.70 -2.69 10.48
CA ASP A 123 -2.70 -1.66 10.22
C ASP A 123 -2.22 -0.31 10.80
N PRO A 124 -1.23 0.33 10.16
CA PRO A 124 -0.80 1.67 10.54
C PRO A 124 -1.97 2.64 10.47
N GLY A 125 -2.19 3.38 11.56
CA GLY A 125 -3.29 4.36 11.64
C GLY A 125 -4.69 3.76 11.85
N GLN A 126 -4.83 2.42 11.88
CA GLN A 126 -6.12 1.72 12.09
C GLN A 126 -7.19 2.04 11.03
N MET A 127 -6.77 2.28 9.79
CA MET A 127 -7.67 2.60 8.67
C MET A 127 -7.64 1.55 7.56
N GLY A 128 -6.75 0.56 7.64
CA GLY A 128 -6.54 -0.49 6.66
C GLY A 128 -5.21 -0.33 5.91
N SER A 129 -4.53 -1.46 5.70
CA SER A 129 -3.22 -1.51 5.03
C SER A 129 -3.11 -2.79 4.22
N TYR A 130 -2.98 -2.64 2.92
CA TYR A 130 -3.10 -3.73 1.95
C TYR A 130 -1.97 -3.73 0.94
N PHE A 131 -1.63 -4.92 0.46
CA PHE A 131 -0.50 -5.12 -0.43
C PHE A 131 -0.93 -5.96 -1.63
N LYS A 132 -0.46 -5.58 -2.82
CA LYS A 132 -0.57 -6.41 -4.03
C LYS A 132 0.82 -6.81 -4.48
N SER A 133 1.02 -8.11 -4.66
CA SER A 133 2.24 -8.63 -5.30
C SER A 133 2.32 -8.22 -6.78
N PRO A 134 3.51 -8.25 -7.41
CA PRO A 134 3.64 -8.01 -8.84
C PRO A 134 2.74 -8.92 -9.70
N ASP A 135 2.55 -10.18 -9.31
CA ASP A 135 1.66 -11.11 -10.00
C ASP A 135 0.19 -10.70 -9.87
N SER A 136 -0.22 -10.23 -8.69
CA SER A 136 -1.57 -9.70 -8.46
C SER A 136 -1.81 -8.43 -9.28
N VAL A 137 -0.81 -7.55 -9.36
CA VAL A 137 -0.86 -6.32 -10.19
C VAL A 137 -0.99 -6.67 -11.67
N ASN A 138 -0.23 -7.65 -12.18
CA ASN A 138 -0.31 -8.07 -13.58
C ASN A 138 -1.68 -8.64 -13.96
N LYS A 139 -2.29 -9.42 -13.06
CA LYS A 139 -3.66 -9.92 -13.25
C LYS A 139 -4.68 -8.78 -13.27
N LEU A 140 -4.57 -7.86 -12.32
CA LEU A 140 -5.42 -6.68 -12.23
C LEU A 140 -5.29 -5.79 -13.48
N PHE A 141 -4.06 -5.57 -13.96
CA PHE A 141 -3.81 -4.80 -15.18
C PHE A 141 -4.51 -5.41 -16.40
N SER A 142 -4.37 -6.73 -16.58
CA SER A 142 -4.98 -7.44 -17.70
C SER A 142 -6.51 -7.34 -17.65
N PHE A 143 -7.08 -7.52 -16.45
CA PHE A 143 -8.51 -7.38 -16.22
C PHE A 143 -9.02 -5.95 -16.50
N LEU A 144 -8.40 -4.93 -15.89
CA LEU A 144 -8.81 -3.53 -16.11
C LEU A 144 -8.63 -3.08 -17.56
N SER A 145 -7.60 -3.58 -18.24
CA SER A 145 -7.37 -3.26 -19.67
C SER A 145 -8.51 -3.77 -20.55
N SER A 146 -8.99 -5.00 -20.29
CA SER A 146 -10.15 -5.57 -20.98
C SER A 146 -11.43 -4.81 -20.62
N LEU A 147 -11.66 -4.57 -19.32
CA LEU A 147 -12.84 -3.86 -18.83
C LEU A 147 -12.97 -2.47 -19.45
N LEU A 148 -11.90 -1.66 -19.45
CA LEU A 148 -11.94 -0.30 -19.99
C LEU A 148 -12.05 -0.26 -21.53
N ALA A 149 -11.60 -1.31 -22.21
CA ALA A 149 -11.82 -1.45 -23.65
C ALA A 149 -13.29 -1.73 -23.98
N GLU A 150 -13.98 -2.50 -23.13
CA GLU A 150 -15.40 -2.85 -23.28
C GLU A 150 -16.34 -1.76 -22.76
N ARG A 151 -15.92 -1.05 -21.72
CA ARG A 151 -16.68 -0.03 -21.00
C ARG A 151 -15.93 1.31 -20.92
N PRO A 152 -15.78 2.04 -22.05
CA PRO A 152 -15.07 3.32 -22.08
C PRO A 152 -15.67 4.40 -21.18
N GLU A 153 -16.94 4.27 -20.77
CA GLU A 153 -17.58 5.18 -19.83
C GLU A 153 -16.95 5.15 -18.43
N LEU A 154 -16.27 4.06 -18.06
CA LEU A 154 -15.58 3.93 -16.78
C LEU A 154 -14.23 4.64 -16.77
N GLN A 155 -13.74 5.11 -17.92
CA GLN A 155 -12.40 5.67 -18.05
C GLN A 155 -12.16 6.83 -17.06
N GLU A 156 -13.13 7.72 -16.86
CA GLU A 156 -12.98 8.87 -15.97
C GLU A 156 -12.75 8.45 -14.51
N LEU A 157 -13.52 7.47 -14.01
CA LEU A 157 -13.40 6.95 -12.65
C LEU A 157 -12.10 6.16 -12.44
N PHE A 158 -11.66 5.43 -13.47
CA PHE A 158 -10.53 4.49 -13.35
C PHE A 158 -9.19 5.06 -13.83
N GLN A 159 -9.14 6.21 -14.51
CA GLN A 159 -7.95 6.70 -15.21
C GLN A 159 -6.69 6.69 -14.33
N SER A 160 -6.74 7.36 -13.17
CA SER A 160 -5.58 7.52 -12.29
C SER A 160 -5.07 6.18 -11.76
N TYR A 161 -6.00 5.33 -11.30
CA TYR A 161 -5.66 4.00 -10.78
C TYR A 161 -5.17 3.05 -11.89
N PHE A 162 -5.74 3.15 -13.09
CA PHE A 162 -5.31 2.36 -14.24
C PHE A 162 -3.88 2.71 -14.64
N GLU A 163 -3.53 4.00 -14.70
CA GLU A 163 -2.15 4.45 -14.98
C GLU A 163 -1.15 3.92 -13.95
N LEU A 164 -1.54 3.94 -12.66
CA LEU A 164 -0.75 3.36 -11.57
C LEU A 164 -0.51 1.85 -11.78
N VAL A 165 -1.58 1.10 -12.05
CA VAL A 165 -1.55 -0.35 -12.24
C VAL A 165 -0.74 -0.71 -13.50
N GLU A 166 -0.91 0.02 -14.60
CA GLU A 166 -0.12 -0.13 -15.83
C GLU A 166 1.37 0.08 -15.55
N GLN A 167 1.71 1.18 -14.86
CA GLN A 167 3.10 1.48 -14.52
C GLN A 167 3.70 0.39 -13.64
N ALA A 168 3.01 0.00 -12.57
CA ALA A 168 3.49 -1.04 -11.65
C ALA A 168 3.67 -2.39 -12.36
N SER A 169 2.73 -2.76 -13.24
CA SER A 169 2.81 -3.95 -14.11
C SER A 169 4.07 -3.92 -15.00
N ARG A 170 4.28 -2.80 -15.72
CA ARG A 170 5.44 -2.61 -16.59
C ARG A 170 6.77 -2.69 -15.84
N GLU A 171 6.82 -2.13 -14.64
CA GLU A 171 8.00 -2.11 -13.77
C GLU A 171 8.17 -3.39 -12.94
N ARG A 172 7.21 -4.34 -13.01
CA ARG A 172 7.15 -5.56 -12.18
C ARG A 172 7.19 -5.26 -10.67
N LYS A 173 6.51 -4.19 -10.27
CA LYS A 173 6.36 -3.75 -8.89
C LYS A 173 5.00 -4.15 -8.31
N GLY A 174 4.91 -4.12 -6.99
CA GLY A 174 3.65 -4.30 -6.29
C GLY A 174 2.94 -2.97 -6.07
N LEU A 175 1.82 -3.04 -5.34
CA LEU A 175 1.13 -1.85 -4.83
C LEU A 175 1.02 -1.91 -3.31
N TYR A 176 1.07 -0.73 -2.69
CA TYR A 176 0.65 -0.48 -1.32
C TYR A 176 -0.63 0.34 -1.34
N ILE A 177 -1.66 -0.09 -0.61
CA ILE A 177 -2.98 0.55 -0.54
C ILE A 177 -3.36 0.84 0.91
N THR A 178 -3.86 2.05 1.16
CA THR A 178 -4.25 2.57 2.48
C THR A 178 -5.27 3.71 2.30
N PHE A 179 -5.61 4.44 3.37
CA PHE A 179 -6.59 5.51 3.38
C PHE A 179 -6.09 6.83 3.98
#